data_AF-A0A3Q2UBT5-F1
#
_entry.id   AF-A0A3Q2UBT5-F1
#
_cell.length_a   1.000
_cell.length_b   1.000
_cell.length_c   1.000
_cell.angle_alpha   90.00
_cell.angle_beta   90.00
_cell.angle_gamma   90.00
#
_symmetry.space_group_name_H-M   'P 1'
#
loop_
_entity.id
_entity.type
_entity.pdbx_description
1 polymer ?
#
loop_
_entity_poly.entity_id
_entity_poly.type
_entity_poly.pdbx_seq_one_letter_code
_entity_poly.pdbx_strand_id
1 'polypeptide(L)'
;MELLEEEEAAIPELKRQLEKEDLGPEEKISLLNEALNKVLNSAAVQADSAALTRVKSQLYLSGVLGQCVRVLPLGRNWTSAATLAHLTSCSCVGAEPGSRSEAFHRLFLPSVMDALLSLANQLMSRAECSALFRKVMDSVGWLLSAYAHLTDQVLSSVRYEQIQMCEDVAVSLLCIQMWIQTCTVNRDFLSRLSDESVLLLLNEAVGQLALSSDSAVGGASVRLMLLMARQLGLRLQSLLLNFKGLDSLLEKDWTGRGFDQEVGQLISILQRDGAGSSESEVSAERLRAACLIQAAWRSYRTRRRVKGLNRAVSTLQRRYRARRRRLQEQREAQQWEEQLSYQVCVRRQRARRRFHQKQRELLLLLPPDQVRPYLQECERRGAVAIQSAWRGFRERRRYKGAVGDALRESQRRQRAARTLQRAGRRLLEKRRAAKAPPLAPPWIGQDGLTESRRAELKQQVDEHIAVHRVI
;
A
#
# COMPACT_ATOMS: atom_id res chain seq x y z
N MET A 1 -33.97 2.47 37.02
CA MET A 1 -32.79 3.16 37.60
C MET A 1 -31.73 2.12 37.96
N GLU A 2 -32.07 1.06 38.71
CA GLU A 2 -31.15 -0.05 39.05
C GLU A 2 -30.49 -0.74 37.83
N LEU A 3 -31.24 -1.06 36.76
CA LEU A 3 -30.66 -1.68 35.55
C LEU A 3 -29.67 -0.79 34.80
N LEU A 4 -29.82 0.54 34.88
CA LEU A 4 -28.91 1.49 34.24
C LEU A 4 -27.59 1.61 35.02
N GLU A 5 -27.64 1.50 36.35
CA GLU A 5 -26.45 1.49 37.20
C GLU A 5 -25.63 0.20 37.03
N GLU A 6 -26.30 -0.95 36.83
CA GLU A 6 -25.62 -2.21 36.53
C GLU A 6 -24.92 -2.21 35.15
N GLU A 7 -25.55 -1.60 34.13
CA GLU A 7 -24.99 -1.48 32.78
C GLU A 7 -23.79 -0.53 32.74
N GLU A 8 -23.85 0.60 33.45
CA GLU A 8 -22.73 1.54 33.58
C GLU A 8 -21.57 0.97 34.40
N ALA A 9 -21.83 0.06 35.35
CA ALA A 9 -20.78 -0.65 36.10
C ALA A 9 -20.11 -1.79 35.30
N ALA A 10 -20.84 -2.41 34.34
CA ALA A 10 -20.33 -3.52 33.53
C ALA A 10 -19.24 -3.11 32.52
N ILE A 11 -19.30 -1.90 31.98
CA ILE A 11 -18.36 -1.41 30.95
C ILE A 11 -16.94 -1.15 31.53
N PRO A 12 -16.77 -0.50 32.70
CA PRO A 12 -15.48 -0.38 33.36
C PRO A 12 -14.87 -1.72 33.75
N GLU A 13 -15.68 -2.68 34.21
CA GLU A 13 -15.21 -4.01 34.56
C GLU A 13 -14.73 -4.78 33.33
N LEU A 14 -15.48 -4.73 32.22
CA LEU A 14 -15.06 -5.29 30.93
C LEU A 14 -13.72 -4.71 30.49
N LYS A 15 -13.53 -3.38 30.62
CA LYS A 15 -12.25 -2.74 30.29
C LYS A 15 -11.11 -3.29 31.12
N ARG A 16 -11.28 -3.44 32.44
CA ARG A 16 -10.25 -4.01 33.33
C ARG A 16 -9.90 -5.45 32.95
N GLN A 17 -10.88 -6.23 32.54
CA GLN A 17 -10.65 -7.60 32.07
C GLN A 17 -9.84 -7.61 30.76
N LEU A 18 -10.14 -6.72 29.82
CA LEU A 18 -9.41 -6.60 28.54
C LEU A 18 -7.96 -6.10 28.69
N GLU A 19 -7.66 -5.36 29.74
CA GLU A 19 -6.32 -4.85 30.06
C GLU A 19 -5.39 -5.90 30.68
N LYS A 20 -5.89 -7.09 31.05
CA LYS A 20 -5.05 -8.19 31.52
C LYS A 20 -4.13 -8.67 30.39
N GLU A 21 -2.82 -8.68 30.63
CA GLU A 21 -1.79 -8.97 29.62
C GLU A 21 -1.84 -10.41 29.08
N ASP A 22 -2.41 -11.34 29.85
CA ASP A 22 -2.40 -12.78 29.54
C ASP A 22 -3.46 -13.23 28.51
N LEU A 23 -4.42 -12.37 28.17
CA LEU A 23 -5.51 -12.75 27.28
C LEU A 23 -5.11 -12.72 25.80
N GLY A 24 -5.25 -13.86 25.14
CA GLY A 24 -5.04 -14.01 23.70
C GLY A 24 -6.09 -13.25 22.87
N PRO A 25 -5.85 -13.04 21.56
CA PRO A 25 -6.79 -12.33 20.69
C PRO A 25 -8.15 -13.04 20.58
N GLU A 26 -8.20 -14.37 20.55
CA GLU A 26 -9.46 -15.12 20.49
C GLU A 26 -10.30 -14.98 21.77
N GLU A 27 -9.64 -15.06 22.93
CA GLU A 27 -10.30 -14.90 24.23
C GLU A 27 -10.87 -13.49 24.37
N LYS A 28 -10.10 -12.48 23.91
CA LYS A 28 -10.58 -11.09 23.83
C LYS A 28 -11.79 -10.95 22.91
N ILE A 29 -11.80 -11.60 21.74
CA ILE A 29 -12.96 -11.58 20.83
C ILE A 29 -14.19 -12.23 21.50
N SER A 30 -14.02 -13.36 22.16
CA SER A 30 -15.11 -14.06 22.85
C SER A 30 -15.71 -13.20 23.96
N LEU A 31 -14.85 -12.64 24.82
CA LEU A 31 -15.27 -11.77 25.91
C LEU A 31 -15.99 -10.50 25.40
N LEU A 32 -15.45 -9.88 24.36
CA LEU A 32 -16.08 -8.72 23.72
C LEU A 32 -17.44 -9.09 23.12
N ASN A 33 -17.54 -10.19 22.39
CA ASN A 33 -18.81 -10.62 21.79
C ASN A 33 -19.89 -10.85 22.84
N GLU A 34 -19.57 -11.54 23.94
CA GLU A 34 -20.52 -11.81 25.01
C GLU A 34 -20.97 -10.51 25.70
N ALA A 35 -20.01 -9.66 26.09
CA ALA A 35 -20.29 -8.43 26.81
C ALA A 35 -21.04 -7.40 25.95
N LEU A 36 -20.62 -7.18 24.69
CA LEU A 36 -21.32 -6.27 23.78
C LEU A 36 -22.73 -6.76 23.46
N ASN A 37 -22.93 -8.05 23.20
CA ASN A 37 -24.28 -8.58 23.00
C ASN A 37 -25.15 -8.35 24.22
N LYS A 38 -24.65 -8.68 25.42
CA LYS A 38 -25.41 -8.52 26.66
C LYS A 38 -25.83 -7.06 26.87
N VAL A 39 -24.86 -6.14 26.82
CA VAL A 39 -25.06 -4.72 27.11
C VAL A 39 -25.92 -4.02 26.03
N LEU A 40 -25.76 -4.37 24.75
CA LEU A 40 -26.58 -3.78 23.69
C LEU A 40 -28.01 -4.32 23.73
N ASN A 41 -28.21 -5.62 23.97
CA ASN A 41 -29.55 -6.20 24.02
C ASN A 41 -30.31 -5.75 25.27
N SER A 42 -29.65 -5.64 26.43
CA SER A 42 -30.29 -5.14 27.64
C SER A 42 -30.74 -3.68 27.48
N ALA A 43 -29.89 -2.83 26.90
CA ALA A 43 -30.22 -1.44 26.62
C ALA A 43 -31.29 -1.28 25.53
N ALA A 44 -31.34 -2.19 24.55
CA ALA A 44 -32.35 -2.16 23.48
C ALA A 44 -33.75 -2.59 23.93
N VAL A 45 -33.85 -3.41 24.99
CA VAL A 45 -35.14 -3.81 25.59
C VAL A 45 -35.75 -2.68 26.43
N GLN A 46 -34.95 -1.71 26.87
CA GLN A 46 -35.45 -0.53 27.56
C GLN A 46 -36.22 0.36 26.57
N ALA A 47 -37.43 0.80 26.95
CA ALA A 47 -38.27 1.66 26.10
C ALA A 47 -37.67 3.04 25.82
N ASP A 48 -36.60 3.41 26.52
CA ASP A 48 -35.90 4.68 26.37
C ASP A 48 -34.78 4.58 25.33
N SER A 49 -35.01 5.14 24.14
CA SER A 49 -34.00 5.25 23.08
C SER A 49 -32.71 5.96 23.52
N ALA A 50 -32.78 6.82 24.55
CA ALA A 50 -31.62 7.52 25.08
C ALA A 50 -30.68 6.57 25.87
N ALA A 51 -31.20 5.48 26.44
CA ALA A 51 -30.40 4.50 27.16
C ALA A 51 -29.41 3.80 26.21
N LEU A 52 -29.89 3.32 25.06
CA LEU A 52 -29.05 2.68 24.05
C LEU A 52 -27.99 3.63 23.49
N THR A 53 -28.34 4.89 23.22
CA THR A 53 -27.39 5.92 22.78
C THR A 53 -26.30 6.15 23.83
N ARG A 54 -26.67 6.26 25.12
CA ARG A 54 -25.72 6.46 26.23
C ARG A 54 -24.75 5.29 26.35
N VAL A 55 -25.26 4.06 26.30
CA VAL A 55 -24.45 2.84 26.36
C VAL A 55 -23.44 2.80 25.21
N LYS A 56 -23.87 3.10 23.97
CA LYS A 56 -22.98 3.19 22.81
C LYS A 56 -21.88 4.24 22.99
N SER A 57 -22.23 5.42 23.51
CA SER A 57 -21.26 6.47 23.84
C SER A 57 -20.27 6.01 24.91
N GLN A 58 -20.72 5.32 25.96
CA GLN A 58 -19.86 4.80 27.02
C GLN A 58 -18.89 3.72 26.51
N LEU A 59 -19.33 2.83 25.61
CA LEU A 59 -18.46 1.84 24.96
C LEU A 59 -17.30 2.50 24.20
N TYR A 60 -17.54 3.65 23.56
CA TYR A 60 -16.49 4.45 22.94
C TYR A 60 -15.60 5.15 23.98
N LEU A 61 -16.19 5.89 24.92
CA LEU A 61 -15.46 6.72 25.89
C LEU A 61 -14.57 5.90 26.83
N SER A 62 -15.02 4.70 27.21
CA SER A 62 -14.26 3.73 27.99
C SER A 62 -13.06 3.16 27.22
N GLY A 63 -13.11 3.15 25.89
CA GLY A 63 -12.09 2.57 25.02
C GLY A 63 -12.34 1.10 24.65
N VAL A 64 -13.47 0.52 25.05
CA VAL A 64 -13.86 -0.86 24.69
C VAL A 64 -13.97 -1.01 23.17
N LEU A 65 -14.62 -0.07 22.47
CA LEU A 65 -14.69 -0.12 21.00
C LEU A 65 -13.30 0.00 20.35
N GLY A 66 -12.37 0.72 20.99
CA GLY A 66 -10.98 0.78 20.56
C GLY A 66 -10.29 -0.59 20.63
N GLN A 67 -10.62 -1.42 21.62
CA GLN A 67 -10.11 -2.79 21.70
C GLN A 67 -10.75 -3.69 20.64
N CYS A 68 -12.05 -3.53 20.35
CA CYS A 68 -12.69 -4.25 19.24
C CYS A 68 -11.94 -4.04 17.93
N VAL A 69 -11.64 -2.78 17.59
CA VAL A 69 -10.91 -2.42 16.36
C VAL A 69 -9.51 -3.04 16.32
N ARG A 70 -8.80 -3.11 17.46
CA ARG A 70 -7.45 -3.68 17.52
C ARG A 70 -7.42 -5.19 17.33
N VAL A 71 -8.42 -5.90 17.86
CA VAL A 71 -8.43 -7.37 17.85
C VAL A 71 -9.12 -7.94 16.61
N LEU A 72 -10.06 -7.21 16.00
CA LEU A 72 -10.80 -7.62 14.80
C LEU A 72 -9.92 -8.21 13.67
N PRO A 73 -8.80 -7.58 13.26
CA PRO A 73 -7.94 -8.10 12.19
C PRO A 73 -7.07 -9.30 12.59
N LEU A 74 -7.02 -9.62 13.89
CA LEU A 74 -6.20 -10.69 14.46
C LEU A 74 -6.97 -12.00 14.64
N GLY A 75 -8.30 -11.95 14.54
CA GLY A 75 -9.17 -13.10 14.70
C GLY A 75 -8.87 -14.21 13.70
N ARG A 76 -8.74 -15.42 14.21
CA ARG A 76 -8.59 -16.69 13.50
C ARG A 76 -9.89 -17.47 13.51
N ASN A 77 -10.73 -17.28 14.53
CA ASN A 77 -12.12 -17.72 14.50
C ASN A 77 -12.99 -16.71 13.73
N TRP A 78 -13.19 -16.97 12.45
CA TRP A 78 -13.90 -16.11 11.52
C TRP A 78 -15.34 -15.80 11.94
N THR A 79 -16.04 -16.76 12.53
CA THR A 79 -17.42 -16.58 12.98
C THR A 79 -17.51 -15.58 14.13
N SER A 80 -16.61 -15.71 15.09
CA SER A 80 -16.50 -14.80 16.23
C SER A 80 -16.03 -13.40 15.79
N ALA A 81 -15.07 -13.33 14.87
CA ALA A 81 -14.59 -12.07 14.31
C ALA A 81 -15.68 -11.33 13.50
N ALA A 82 -16.44 -12.04 12.66
CA ALA A 82 -17.54 -11.45 11.89
C ALA A 82 -18.70 -10.99 12.79
N THR A 83 -18.92 -11.67 13.93
CA THR A 83 -19.88 -11.25 14.94
C THR A 83 -19.42 -9.99 15.67
N LEU A 84 -18.13 -9.92 16.03
CA LEU A 84 -17.56 -8.74 16.64
C LEU A 84 -17.60 -7.53 15.68
N ALA A 85 -17.37 -7.77 14.39
CA ALA A 85 -17.46 -6.75 13.34
C ALA A 85 -18.86 -6.13 13.30
N HIS A 86 -19.88 -6.98 13.29
CA HIS A 86 -21.27 -6.56 13.34
C HIS A 86 -21.57 -5.74 14.61
N LEU A 87 -21.25 -6.27 15.79
CA LEU A 87 -21.50 -5.56 17.05
C LEU A 87 -20.77 -4.22 17.12
N THR A 88 -19.52 -4.17 16.68
CA THR A 88 -18.73 -2.94 16.64
C THR A 88 -19.39 -1.90 15.74
N SER A 89 -19.87 -2.30 14.55
CA SER A 89 -20.59 -1.38 13.65
C SER A 89 -21.89 -0.87 14.28
N CYS A 90 -22.66 -1.75 14.91
CA CYS A 90 -23.91 -1.41 15.59
C CYS A 90 -23.69 -0.47 16.78
N SER A 91 -22.58 -0.64 17.52
CA SER A 91 -22.21 0.24 18.62
C SER A 91 -21.75 1.62 18.16
N CYS A 92 -21.22 1.74 16.95
CA CYS A 92 -20.79 3.03 16.42
C CYS A 92 -21.98 3.87 15.94
N VAL A 93 -22.95 3.26 15.26
CA VAL A 93 -24.10 3.99 14.69
C VAL A 93 -25.03 4.47 15.80
N GLY A 94 -25.23 5.78 15.86
CA GLY A 94 -26.05 6.45 16.87
C GLY A 94 -25.33 6.71 18.20
N ALA A 95 -24.01 6.54 18.27
CA ALA A 95 -23.23 6.97 19.42
C ALA A 95 -23.05 8.50 19.41
N GLU A 96 -23.24 9.12 20.58
CA GLU A 96 -23.07 10.57 20.80
C GLU A 96 -22.01 10.83 21.88
N PRO A 97 -20.71 10.83 21.52
CA PRO A 97 -19.62 10.90 22.49
C PRO A 97 -19.32 12.32 23.00
N GLY A 98 -20.26 13.25 22.86
CA GLY A 98 -20.17 14.63 23.36
C GLY A 98 -18.90 15.36 22.92
N SER A 99 -18.07 15.76 23.89
CA SER A 99 -16.83 16.52 23.66
C SER A 99 -15.79 15.80 22.79
N ARG A 100 -15.88 14.46 22.65
CA ARG A 100 -15.00 13.67 21.78
C ARG A 100 -15.58 13.38 20.40
N SER A 101 -16.67 14.05 20.00
CA SER A 101 -17.34 13.84 18.70
C SER A 101 -16.41 14.03 17.50
N GLU A 102 -15.54 15.04 17.51
CA GLU A 102 -14.62 15.24 16.39
C GLU A 102 -13.62 14.07 16.23
N ALA A 103 -13.01 13.63 17.34
CA ALA A 103 -12.10 12.49 17.35
C ALA A 103 -12.81 11.19 16.96
N PHE A 104 -14.07 11.03 17.37
CA PHE A 104 -14.90 9.88 16.99
C PHE A 104 -15.08 9.82 15.47
N HIS A 105 -15.53 10.91 14.85
CA HIS A 105 -15.83 10.93 13.42
C HIS A 105 -14.56 10.95 12.55
N ARG A 106 -13.52 11.70 12.92
CA ARG A 106 -12.33 11.90 12.08
C ARG A 106 -11.25 10.85 12.24
N LEU A 107 -11.18 10.15 13.38
CA LEU A 107 -10.12 9.19 13.68
C LEU A 107 -10.68 7.80 13.94
N PHE A 108 -11.67 7.70 14.82
CA PHE A 108 -12.15 6.41 15.26
C PHE A 108 -12.98 5.67 14.21
N LEU A 109 -14.01 6.30 13.63
CA LEU A 109 -14.83 5.68 12.57
C LEU A 109 -13.99 5.22 11.36
N PRO A 110 -13.03 6.01 10.85
CA PRO A 110 -12.07 5.55 9.85
C PRO A 110 -11.30 4.29 10.26
N SER A 111 -10.87 4.21 11.52
CA SER A 111 -10.14 3.03 12.01
C SER A 111 -11.03 1.78 12.11
N VAL A 112 -12.32 1.94 12.43
CA VAL A 112 -13.31 0.86 12.41
C VAL A 112 -13.47 0.35 10.99
N MET A 113 -13.67 1.27 10.03
CA MET A 113 -13.81 0.93 8.62
C MET A 113 -12.59 0.16 8.09
N ASP A 114 -11.39 0.60 8.46
CA ASP A 114 -10.15 -0.07 8.10
C ASP A 114 -10.03 -1.50 8.65
N ALA A 115 -10.46 -1.71 9.89
CA ALA A 115 -10.49 -3.04 10.51
C ALA A 115 -11.51 -3.97 9.85
N LEU A 116 -12.70 -3.45 9.53
CA LEU A 116 -13.74 -4.21 8.81
C LEU A 116 -13.27 -4.64 7.42
N LEU A 117 -12.71 -3.71 6.65
CA LEU A 117 -12.16 -4.02 5.31
C LEU A 117 -10.96 -4.97 5.40
N SER A 118 -10.16 -4.92 6.47
CA SER A 118 -9.09 -5.90 6.71
C SER A 118 -9.63 -7.30 6.91
N LEU A 119 -10.68 -7.44 7.72
CA LEU A 119 -11.33 -8.72 7.96
C LEU A 119 -12.03 -9.23 6.69
N ALA A 120 -12.75 -8.37 5.97
CA ALA A 120 -13.41 -8.72 4.71
C ALA A 120 -12.40 -9.24 3.67
N ASN A 121 -11.25 -8.58 3.52
CA ASN A 121 -10.20 -9.01 2.61
C ASN A 121 -9.61 -10.39 2.97
N GLN A 122 -9.53 -10.71 4.26
CA GLN A 122 -9.10 -12.05 4.71
C GLN A 122 -10.16 -13.13 4.41
N LEU A 123 -11.45 -12.80 4.57
CA LEU A 123 -12.56 -13.71 4.34
C LEU A 123 -12.81 -13.99 2.85
N MET A 124 -12.68 -12.97 2.01
CA MET A 124 -12.88 -13.06 0.55
C MET A 124 -12.09 -14.21 -0.09
N SER A 125 -10.85 -14.44 0.35
CA SER A 125 -9.96 -15.45 -0.21
C SER A 125 -10.41 -16.91 0.06
N ARG A 126 -11.55 -17.10 0.72
CA ARG A 126 -12.04 -18.38 1.25
C ARG A 126 -13.50 -18.60 0.85
N ALA A 127 -13.74 -19.47 -0.13
CA ALA A 127 -15.08 -19.76 -0.64
C ALA A 127 -16.08 -20.16 0.47
N GLU A 128 -15.65 -20.94 1.46
CA GLU A 128 -16.47 -21.39 2.60
C GLU A 128 -16.94 -20.25 3.53
N CYS A 129 -16.31 -19.07 3.43
CA CYS A 129 -16.59 -17.92 4.29
C CYS A 129 -17.54 -16.89 3.66
N SER A 130 -18.21 -17.20 2.55
CA SER A 130 -19.11 -16.25 1.84
C SER A 130 -20.17 -15.62 2.75
N ALA A 131 -20.80 -16.42 3.63
CA ALA A 131 -21.81 -15.90 4.57
C ALA A 131 -21.21 -14.95 5.63
N LEU A 132 -19.97 -15.24 6.07
CA LEU A 132 -19.24 -14.39 7.02
C LEU A 132 -18.76 -13.11 6.35
N PHE A 133 -18.29 -13.20 5.11
CA PHE A 133 -17.93 -12.06 4.28
C PHE A 133 -19.14 -11.12 4.09
N ARG A 134 -20.30 -11.67 3.72
CA ARG A 134 -21.57 -10.92 3.66
C ARG A 134 -21.83 -10.18 4.96
N LYS A 135 -21.78 -10.86 6.11
CA LYS A 135 -22.01 -10.24 7.42
C LYS A 135 -21.07 -9.06 7.69
N VAL A 136 -19.79 -9.16 7.32
CA VAL A 136 -18.82 -8.06 7.47
C VAL A 136 -19.12 -6.92 6.50
N MET A 137 -19.45 -7.22 5.24
CA MET A 137 -19.81 -6.20 4.25
C MET A 137 -21.13 -5.49 4.59
N ASP A 138 -22.12 -6.19 5.12
CA ASP A 138 -23.35 -5.58 5.65
C ASP A 138 -23.03 -4.62 6.80
N SER A 139 -22.03 -4.94 7.64
CA SER A 139 -21.54 -4.05 8.71
C SER A 139 -20.85 -2.80 8.17
N VAL A 140 -20.13 -2.92 7.04
CA VAL A 140 -19.56 -1.78 6.30
C VAL A 140 -20.69 -0.91 5.73
N GLY A 141 -21.67 -1.50 5.06
CA GLY A 141 -22.84 -0.81 4.51
C GLY A 141 -23.66 -0.09 5.59
N TRP A 142 -23.82 -0.72 6.76
CA TRP A 142 -24.49 -0.13 7.91
C TRP A 142 -23.80 1.17 8.37
N LEU A 143 -22.48 1.16 8.53
CA LEU A 143 -21.71 2.37 8.86
C LEU A 143 -21.79 3.44 7.78
N LEU A 144 -21.66 3.08 6.51
CA LEU A 144 -21.76 4.02 5.39
C LEU A 144 -23.13 4.69 5.32
N SER A 145 -24.18 3.93 5.61
CA SER A 145 -25.56 4.44 5.62
C SER A 145 -25.75 5.52 6.69
N ALA A 146 -25.09 5.42 7.84
CA ALA A 146 -25.13 6.42 8.90
C ALA A 146 -24.13 7.58 8.67
N TYR A 147 -22.96 7.27 8.10
CA TYR A 147 -21.82 8.16 8.01
C TYR A 147 -21.27 8.24 6.58
N ALA A 148 -21.98 8.95 5.70
CA ALA A 148 -21.65 9.05 4.28
C ALA A 148 -20.23 9.56 3.99
N HIS A 149 -19.63 10.35 4.88
CA HIS A 149 -18.25 10.86 4.73
C HIS A 149 -17.18 9.75 4.74
N LEU A 150 -17.49 8.56 5.23
CA LEU A 150 -16.57 7.41 5.20
C LEU A 150 -16.45 6.80 3.79
N THR A 151 -17.36 7.13 2.87
CA THR A 151 -17.41 6.57 1.51
C THR A 151 -16.12 6.82 0.74
N ASP A 152 -15.55 8.03 0.85
CA ASP A 152 -14.30 8.38 0.17
C ASP A 152 -13.13 7.50 0.62
N GLN A 153 -13.09 7.19 1.92
CA GLN A 153 -12.07 6.31 2.48
C GLN A 153 -12.26 4.87 1.99
N VAL A 154 -13.50 4.37 1.95
CA VAL A 154 -13.78 3.01 1.46
C VAL A 154 -13.37 2.88 0.00
N LEU A 155 -13.82 3.80 -0.86
CA LEU A 155 -13.52 3.79 -2.29
C LEU A 155 -12.04 4.04 -2.60
N SER A 156 -11.31 4.73 -1.70
CA SER A 156 -9.85 4.92 -1.82
C SER A 156 -9.02 3.84 -1.11
N SER A 157 -9.65 2.86 -0.47
CA SER A 157 -8.96 1.85 0.33
C SER A 157 -8.31 0.79 -0.55
N VAL A 158 -7.00 0.58 -0.37
CA VAL A 158 -6.27 -0.52 -1.02
C VAL A 158 -6.88 -1.88 -0.73
N ARG A 159 -7.48 -2.06 0.47
CA ARG A 159 -8.13 -3.32 0.83
C ARG A 159 -9.45 -3.50 0.09
N TYR A 160 -10.21 -2.42 -0.08
CA TYR A 160 -11.45 -2.49 -0.85
C TYR A 160 -11.19 -2.70 -2.34
N GLU A 161 -10.15 -2.04 -2.88
CA GLU A 161 -9.67 -2.29 -4.26
C GLU A 161 -9.29 -3.76 -4.46
N GLN A 162 -8.58 -4.37 -3.50
CA GLN A 162 -8.29 -5.82 -3.54
C GLN A 162 -9.55 -6.67 -3.54
N ILE A 163 -10.61 -6.23 -2.84
CA ILE A 163 -11.90 -6.93 -2.82
C ILE A 163 -12.62 -6.83 -4.16
N GLN A 164 -12.62 -5.65 -4.77
CA GLN A 164 -13.22 -5.41 -6.09
C GLN A 164 -12.51 -6.19 -7.22
N MET A 165 -11.20 -6.39 -7.10
CA MET A 165 -10.39 -7.13 -8.07
C MET A 165 -10.48 -8.65 -7.92
N CYS A 166 -11.32 -9.15 -7.02
CA CYS A 166 -11.56 -10.59 -6.87
C CYS A 166 -12.35 -11.14 -8.06
N GLU A 167 -11.90 -12.26 -8.63
CA GLU A 167 -12.60 -12.93 -9.73
C GLU A 167 -13.82 -13.74 -9.26
N ASP A 168 -14.07 -13.80 -7.95
CA ASP A 168 -15.22 -14.52 -7.38
C ASP A 168 -16.52 -13.72 -7.58
N VAL A 169 -17.42 -14.28 -8.39
CA VAL A 169 -18.74 -13.72 -8.72
C VAL A 169 -19.57 -13.43 -7.46
N ALA A 170 -19.50 -14.28 -6.44
CA ALA A 170 -20.24 -14.08 -5.21
C ALA A 170 -19.72 -12.87 -4.43
N VAL A 171 -18.39 -12.65 -4.43
CA VAL A 171 -17.77 -11.48 -3.78
C VAL A 171 -18.17 -10.20 -4.49
N SER A 172 -18.10 -10.16 -5.83
CA SER A 172 -18.55 -9.02 -6.63
C SER A 172 -20.02 -8.71 -6.41
N LEU A 173 -20.88 -9.73 -6.42
CA LEU A 173 -22.31 -9.58 -6.17
C LEU A 173 -22.57 -8.96 -4.78
N LEU A 174 -21.89 -9.44 -3.74
CA LEU A 174 -22.03 -8.93 -2.38
C LEU A 174 -21.56 -7.48 -2.24
N CYS A 175 -20.52 -7.08 -2.97
CA CYS A 175 -20.06 -5.69 -3.00
C CYS A 175 -21.09 -4.75 -3.61
N ILE A 176 -21.66 -5.12 -4.77
CA ILE A 176 -22.72 -4.33 -5.41
C ILE A 176 -23.98 -4.32 -4.54
N GLN A 177 -24.35 -5.45 -3.93
CA GLN A 177 -25.49 -5.53 -3.02
C GLN A 177 -25.34 -4.64 -1.79
N MET A 178 -24.14 -4.56 -1.20
CA MET A 178 -23.87 -3.64 -0.09
C MET A 178 -24.14 -2.18 -0.51
N TRP A 179 -23.70 -1.76 -1.70
CA TRP A 179 -23.96 -0.40 -2.18
C TRP A 179 -25.45 -0.14 -2.46
N ILE A 180 -26.15 -1.11 -3.07
CA ILE A 180 -27.60 -1.04 -3.27
C ILE A 180 -28.30 -0.86 -1.93
N GLN A 181 -27.96 -1.67 -0.93
CA GLN A 181 -28.54 -1.58 0.42
C GLN A 181 -28.25 -0.22 1.05
N THR A 182 -27.01 0.25 0.99
CA THR A 182 -26.60 1.56 1.54
C THR A 182 -27.42 2.70 0.94
N CYS A 183 -27.57 2.72 -0.40
CA CYS A 183 -28.37 3.71 -1.11
C CYS A 183 -29.88 3.57 -0.82
N THR A 184 -30.35 2.38 -0.49
CA THR A 184 -31.77 2.11 -0.20
C THR A 184 -32.13 2.50 1.22
N VAL A 185 -31.28 2.19 2.19
CA VAL A 185 -31.48 2.50 3.63
C VAL A 185 -31.46 4.00 3.86
N ASN A 186 -30.54 4.73 3.23
CA ASN A 186 -30.44 6.18 3.35
C ASN A 186 -30.62 6.84 1.97
N ARG A 187 -31.81 7.40 1.73
CA ARG A 187 -32.16 8.05 0.45
C ARG A 187 -31.32 9.30 0.15
N ASP A 188 -30.79 9.94 1.18
CA ASP A 188 -29.92 11.11 1.08
C ASP A 188 -28.43 10.72 1.10
N PHE A 189 -28.11 9.43 0.98
CA PHE A 189 -26.72 8.96 0.97
C PHE A 189 -25.97 9.53 -0.24
N LEU A 190 -26.50 9.30 -1.45
CA LEU A 190 -25.84 9.71 -2.69
C LEU A 190 -25.75 11.23 -2.86
N SER A 191 -26.74 11.98 -2.39
CA SER A 191 -26.73 13.44 -2.46
C SER A 191 -25.61 14.06 -1.62
N ARG A 192 -25.18 13.38 -0.55
CA ARG A 192 -24.08 13.79 0.33
C ARG A 192 -22.68 13.45 -0.19
N LEU A 193 -22.57 12.63 -1.22
CA LEU A 193 -21.28 12.25 -1.81
C LEU A 193 -20.73 13.32 -2.74
N SER A 194 -19.41 13.36 -2.91
CA SER A 194 -18.76 14.18 -3.94
C SER A 194 -18.91 13.56 -5.34
N ASP A 195 -18.73 14.34 -6.39
CA ASP A 195 -18.79 13.82 -7.77
C ASP A 195 -17.73 12.73 -8.02
N GLU A 196 -16.55 12.86 -7.42
CA GLU A 196 -15.49 11.85 -7.51
C GLU A 196 -15.92 10.52 -6.87
N SER A 197 -16.56 10.55 -5.69
CA SER A 197 -17.05 9.33 -5.02
C SER A 197 -18.17 8.68 -5.82
N VAL A 198 -19.08 9.47 -6.40
CA VAL A 198 -20.16 8.98 -7.27
C VAL A 198 -19.57 8.37 -8.55
N LEU A 199 -18.54 8.98 -9.14
CA LEU A 199 -17.81 8.42 -10.29
C LEU A 199 -17.10 7.12 -9.96
N LEU A 200 -16.46 7.01 -8.79
CA LEU A 200 -15.84 5.77 -8.33
C LEU A 200 -16.88 4.64 -8.16
N LEU A 201 -18.05 4.97 -7.62
CA LEU A 201 -19.16 4.01 -7.50
C LEU A 201 -19.73 3.59 -8.87
N LEU A 202 -19.85 4.54 -9.81
CA LEU A 202 -20.21 4.24 -11.20
C LEU A 202 -19.17 3.37 -11.90
N ASN A 203 -17.87 3.67 -11.71
CA ASN A 203 -16.77 2.89 -12.27
C ASN A 203 -16.83 1.43 -11.80
N GLU A 204 -17.20 1.20 -10.55
CA GLU A 204 -17.41 -0.17 -10.03
C GLU A 204 -18.55 -0.87 -10.77
N ALA A 205 -19.75 -0.27 -10.82
CA ALA A 205 -20.91 -0.88 -11.49
C ALA A 205 -20.65 -1.12 -12.99
N VAL A 206 -20.07 -0.14 -13.69
CA VAL A 206 -19.74 -0.28 -15.12
C VAL A 206 -18.60 -1.27 -15.34
N GLY A 207 -17.61 -1.30 -14.44
CA GLY A 207 -16.52 -2.28 -14.48
C GLY A 207 -17.04 -3.71 -14.35
N GLN A 208 -17.97 -3.96 -13.42
CA GLN A 208 -18.62 -5.26 -13.29
C GLN A 208 -19.43 -5.63 -14.54
N LEU A 209 -20.14 -4.68 -15.16
CA LEU A 209 -20.85 -4.93 -16.43
C LEU A 209 -19.92 -5.23 -17.60
N ALA A 210 -18.69 -4.74 -17.59
CA ALA A 210 -17.72 -4.97 -18.65
C ALA A 210 -16.92 -6.27 -18.46
N LEU A 211 -16.75 -6.72 -17.21
CA LEU A 211 -15.87 -7.84 -16.86
C LEU A 211 -16.63 -9.13 -16.49
N SER A 212 -17.82 -9.01 -15.90
CA SER A 212 -18.62 -10.16 -15.48
C SER A 212 -19.53 -10.64 -16.60
N SER A 213 -19.68 -11.95 -16.72
CA SER A 213 -20.70 -12.58 -17.56
C SER A 213 -21.90 -13.09 -16.76
N ASP A 214 -21.92 -12.89 -15.45
CA ASP A 214 -22.95 -13.40 -14.54
C ASP A 214 -24.18 -12.46 -14.50
N SER A 215 -25.36 -13.03 -14.72
CA SER A 215 -26.62 -12.28 -14.77
C SER A 215 -27.00 -11.63 -13.43
N ALA A 216 -26.66 -12.23 -12.30
CA ALA A 216 -26.98 -11.65 -10.99
C ALA A 216 -26.08 -10.43 -10.69
N VAL A 217 -24.79 -10.50 -11.02
CA VAL A 217 -23.86 -9.36 -10.91
C VAL A 217 -24.25 -8.23 -11.86
N GLY A 218 -24.55 -8.55 -13.12
CA GLY A 218 -24.99 -7.56 -14.09
C GLY A 218 -26.30 -6.88 -13.69
N GLY A 219 -27.32 -7.67 -13.32
CA GLY A 219 -28.61 -7.15 -12.88
C GLY A 219 -28.49 -6.28 -11.62
N ALA A 220 -27.65 -6.67 -10.66
CA ALA A 220 -27.37 -5.85 -9.49
C ALA A 220 -26.69 -4.53 -9.89
N SER A 221 -25.74 -4.56 -10.83
CA SER A 221 -25.02 -3.36 -11.28
C SER A 221 -25.95 -2.38 -12.00
N VAL A 222 -26.81 -2.86 -12.90
CA VAL A 222 -27.85 -2.04 -13.54
C VAL A 222 -28.80 -1.45 -12.50
N ARG A 223 -29.23 -2.25 -11.52
CA ARG A 223 -30.10 -1.79 -10.43
C ARG A 223 -29.45 -0.69 -9.59
N LEU A 224 -28.16 -0.81 -9.27
CA LEU A 224 -27.42 0.24 -8.56
C LEU A 224 -27.41 1.53 -9.37
N MET A 225 -27.10 1.47 -10.66
CA MET A 225 -27.08 2.65 -11.54
C MET A 225 -28.46 3.31 -11.66
N LEU A 226 -29.54 2.52 -11.72
CA LEU A 226 -30.91 3.04 -11.72
C LEU A 226 -31.26 3.72 -10.38
N LEU A 227 -30.84 3.16 -9.25
CA LEU A 227 -31.02 3.79 -7.94
C LEU A 227 -30.27 5.13 -7.88
N MET A 228 -29.04 5.17 -8.39
CA MET A 228 -28.28 6.41 -8.52
C MET A 228 -29.01 7.42 -9.41
N ALA A 229 -29.58 6.98 -10.53
CA ALA A 229 -30.27 7.87 -11.46
C ALA A 229 -31.52 8.50 -10.82
N ARG A 230 -32.25 7.72 -10.04
CA ARG A 230 -33.43 8.19 -9.31
C ARG A 230 -33.09 9.21 -8.22
N GLN A 231 -31.97 9.03 -7.51
CA GLN A 231 -31.59 9.91 -6.40
C GLN A 231 -30.81 11.16 -6.83
N LEU A 232 -30.01 11.07 -7.89
CA LEU A 232 -29.13 12.16 -8.34
C LEU A 232 -29.66 12.92 -9.56
N GLY A 233 -30.60 12.34 -10.33
CA GLY A 233 -31.22 12.99 -11.48
C GLY A 233 -30.19 13.50 -12.51
N LEU A 234 -30.28 14.79 -12.84
CA LEU A 234 -29.39 15.46 -13.81
C LEU A 234 -27.91 15.40 -13.41
N ARG A 235 -27.61 15.37 -12.11
CA ARG A 235 -26.22 15.25 -11.63
C ARG A 235 -25.60 13.96 -12.12
N LEU A 236 -26.33 12.83 -12.08
CA LEU A 236 -25.82 11.57 -12.61
C LEU A 236 -25.62 11.61 -14.12
N GLN A 237 -26.56 12.21 -14.86
CA GLN A 237 -26.47 12.28 -16.32
C GLN A 237 -25.17 12.93 -16.78
N SER A 238 -24.75 14.02 -16.13
CA SER A 238 -23.47 14.67 -16.41
C SER A 238 -22.26 13.74 -16.22
N LEU A 239 -22.32 12.84 -15.23
CA LEU A 239 -21.26 11.88 -14.92
C LEU A 239 -21.27 10.67 -15.86
N LEU A 240 -22.44 10.25 -16.33
CA LEU A 240 -22.60 9.16 -17.28
C LEU A 240 -21.99 9.47 -18.66
N LEU A 241 -21.84 10.75 -19.02
CA LEU A 241 -21.14 11.19 -20.24
C LEU A 241 -19.67 10.72 -20.29
N ASN A 242 -19.07 10.39 -19.15
CA ASN A 242 -17.72 9.82 -19.07
C ASN A 242 -17.65 8.36 -19.57
N PHE A 243 -18.79 7.67 -19.67
CA PHE A 243 -18.89 6.25 -20.01
C PHE A 243 -19.47 6.05 -21.41
N LYS A 244 -18.75 6.54 -22.43
CA LYS A 244 -19.16 6.38 -23.84
C LYS A 244 -19.21 4.90 -24.25
N GLY A 245 -20.32 4.46 -24.83
CA GLY A 245 -20.54 3.07 -25.26
C GLY A 245 -21.22 2.19 -24.22
N LEU A 246 -21.58 2.71 -23.04
CA LEU A 246 -22.35 1.99 -22.04
C LEU A 246 -23.72 1.55 -22.56
N ASP A 247 -24.38 2.39 -23.35
CA ASP A 247 -25.60 2.07 -24.08
C ASP A 247 -25.42 0.82 -24.97
N SER A 248 -24.35 0.79 -25.76
CA SER A 248 -24.05 -0.35 -26.63
C SER A 248 -23.66 -1.62 -25.86
N LEU A 249 -23.00 -1.48 -24.71
CA LEU A 249 -22.66 -2.60 -23.82
C LEU A 249 -23.94 -3.22 -23.23
N LEU A 250 -24.84 -2.38 -22.72
CA LEU A 250 -26.12 -2.78 -22.16
C LEU A 250 -26.99 -3.47 -23.21
N GLU A 251 -27.07 -2.90 -24.41
CA GLU A 251 -27.90 -3.41 -25.49
C GLU A 251 -27.38 -4.75 -26.05
N LYS A 252 -26.06 -4.93 -26.18
CA LYS A 252 -25.47 -6.13 -26.78
C LYS A 252 -25.28 -7.28 -25.81
N ASP A 253 -24.75 -6.99 -24.62
CA ASP A 253 -24.22 -8.04 -23.75
C ASP A 253 -25.20 -8.43 -22.63
N TRP A 254 -26.15 -7.56 -22.31
CA TRP A 254 -27.03 -7.68 -21.15
C TRP A 254 -28.53 -7.81 -21.47
N THR A 255 -28.94 -7.63 -22.74
CA THR A 255 -30.30 -7.95 -23.18
C THR A 255 -30.52 -9.47 -23.22
N GLY A 256 -31.76 -9.90 -22.94
CA GLY A 256 -32.17 -11.30 -22.85
C GLY A 256 -31.72 -12.02 -21.58
N ARG A 257 -31.18 -11.31 -20.58
CA ARG A 257 -30.62 -11.92 -19.35
C ARG A 257 -31.57 -11.91 -18.14
N GLY A 258 -32.84 -11.53 -18.33
CA GLY A 258 -33.90 -11.62 -17.31
C GLY A 258 -34.16 -10.35 -16.51
N PHE A 259 -33.60 -9.21 -16.92
CA PHE A 259 -33.81 -7.87 -16.33
C PHE A 259 -33.83 -6.78 -17.41
N ASP A 260 -34.45 -7.12 -18.54
CA ASP A 260 -34.50 -6.28 -19.75
C ASP A 260 -35.23 -4.95 -19.53
N GLN A 261 -36.19 -4.92 -18.60
CA GLN A 261 -36.91 -3.71 -18.25
C GLN A 261 -35.97 -2.68 -17.61
N GLU A 262 -35.11 -3.12 -16.70
CA GLU A 262 -34.11 -2.30 -16.03
C GLU A 262 -33.04 -1.82 -17.03
N VAL A 263 -32.59 -2.70 -17.93
CA VAL A 263 -31.66 -2.34 -19.01
C VAL A 263 -32.26 -1.26 -19.90
N GLY A 264 -33.51 -1.44 -20.35
CA GLY A 264 -34.22 -0.46 -21.17
C GLY A 264 -34.42 0.89 -20.46
N GLN A 265 -34.75 0.87 -19.17
CA GLN A 265 -34.83 2.10 -18.36
C GLN A 265 -33.49 2.84 -18.35
N LEU A 266 -32.38 2.13 -18.14
CA LEU A 266 -31.06 2.75 -18.09
C LEU A 266 -30.63 3.30 -19.45
N ILE A 267 -30.89 2.57 -20.55
CA ILE A 267 -30.66 3.04 -21.92
C ILE A 267 -31.45 4.32 -22.20
N SER A 268 -32.73 4.37 -21.79
CA SER A 268 -33.56 5.57 -21.98
C SER A 268 -33.00 6.80 -21.23
N ILE A 269 -32.37 6.59 -20.07
CA ILE A 269 -31.71 7.66 -19.30
C ILE A 269 -30.45 8.14 -20.01
N LEU A 270 -29.69 7.23 -20.65
CA LEU A 270 -28.48 7.55 -21.40
C LEU A 270 -28.78 8.29 -22.71
N GLN A 271 -29.90 7.97 -23.38
CA GLN A 271 -30.24 8.51 -24.71
C GLN A 271 -30.98 9.87 -24.66
N ARG A 272 -31.50 10.29 -23.50
CA ARG A 272 -32.31 11.53 -23.36
C ARG A 272 -31.60 12.84 -23.76
N ASP A 273 -30.28 12.86 -23.90
CA ASP A 273 -29.49 14.05 -24.32
C ASP A 273 -28.80 13.88 -25.69
N GLY A 274 -29.01 12.76 -26.40
CA GLY A 274 -28.31 12.46 -27.66
C GLY A 274 -28.98 12.97 -28.95
N ALA A 275 -30.19 13.54 -28.88
CA ALA A 275 -31.05 13.80 -30.05
C ALA A 275 -30.77 15.11 -30.80
N GLY A 276 -29.53 15.61 -30.79
CA GLY A 276 -29.15 16.86 -31.45
C GLY A 276 -27.91 16.72 -32.35
N SER A 277 -28.14 16.83 -33.67
CA SER A 277 -27.19 17.17 -34.75
C SER A 277 -26.40 16.05 -35.43
N SER A 278 -26.76 15.78 -36.69
CA SER A 278 -26.11 14.90 -37.66
C SER A 278 -24.83 15.47 -38.27
N GLU A 279 -24.48 16.75 -38.04
CA GLU A 279 -23.11 17.27 -38.29
C GLU A 279 -22.11 16.85 -37.20
N SER A 280 -22.60 16.37 -36.06
CA SER A 280 -21.79 15.95 -34.92
C SER A 280 -21.05 14.64 -35.16
N GLU A 281 -21.52 13.74 -36.02
CA GLU A 281 -20.92 12.41 -36.21
C GLU A 281 -19.47 12.48 -36.74
N VAL A 282 -19.18 13.32 -37.72
CA VAL A 282 -17.81 13.49 -38.25
C VAL A 282 -16.89 14.19 -37.24
N SER A 283 -17.44 15.10 -36.43
CA SER A 283 -16.70 15.73 -35.32
C SER A 283 -16.48 14.73 -34.16
N ALA A 284 -17.45 13.85 -33.92
CA ALA A 284 -17.46 12.83 -32.90
C ALA A 284 -16.50 11.69 -33.26
N GLU A 285 -16.32 11.37 -34.54
CA GLU A 285 -15.28 10.47 -35.04
C GLU A 285 -13.89 11.06 -34.86
N ARG A 286 -13.68 12.35 -35.16
CA ARG A 286 -12.42 13.04 -34.89
C ARG A 286 -12.13 13.13 -33.39
N LEU A 287 -13.14 13.38 -32.57
CA LEU A 287 -13.05 13.34 -31.11
C LEU A 287 -12.80 11.91 -30.60
N ARG A 288 -13.40 10.87 -31.20
CA ARG A 288 -13.13 9.45 -30.89
C ARG A 288 -11.69 9.10 -31.20
N ALA A 289 -11.20 9.47 -32.39
CA ALA A 289 -9.82 9.26 -32.80
C ALA A 289 -8.85 10.00 -31.86
N ALA A 290 -9.13 11.26 -31.53
CA ALA A 290 -8.35 12.03 -30.57
C ALA A 290 -8.38 11.40 -29.17
N CYS A 291 -9.54 10.96 -28.69
CA CYS A 291 -9.68 10.27 -27.40
C CYS A 291 -8.93 8.94 -27.38
N LEU A 292 -8.95 8.16 -28.46
CA LEU A 292 -8.18 6.90 -28.59
C LEU A 292 -6.68 7.17 -28.56
N ILE A 293 -6.20 8.17 -29.31
CA ILE A 293 -4.79 8.58 -29.31
C ILE A 293 -4.38 9.09 -27.93
N GLN A 294 -5.22 9.90 -27.28
CA GLN A 294 -4.96 10.42 -25.96
C GLN A 294 -5.00 9.33 -24.88
N ALA A 295 -5.93 8.39 -24.95
CA ALA A 295 -6.01 7.24 -24.04
C ALA A 295 -4.79 6.33 -24.22
N ALA A 296 -4.39 6.06 -25.46
CA ALA A 296 -3.17 5.31 -25.76
C ALA A 296 -1.92 6.02 -25.24
N TRP A 297 -1.82 7.34 -25.42
CA TRP A 297 -0.70 8.16 -24.92
C TRP A 297 -0.68 8.26 -23.39
N ARG A 298 -1.82 8.52 -22.74
CA ARG A 298 -1.95 8.52 -21.27
C ARG A 298 -1.55 7.16 -20.71
N SER A 299 -2.01 6.07 -21.31
CA SER A 299 -1.63 4.70 -20.94
C SER A 299 -0.14 4.43 -21.14
N TYR A 300 0.45 4.85 -22.27
CA TYR A 300 1.90 4.76 -22.50
C TYR A 300 2.70 5.53 -21.45
N ARG A 301 2.31 6.77 -21.15
CA ARG A 301 2.94 7.63 -20.16
C ARG A 301 2.85 7.02 -18.75
N THR A 302 1.68 6.50 -18.37
CA THR A 302 1.48 5.79 -17.10
C THR A 302 2.34 4.53 -17.03
N ARG A 303 2.34 3.69 -18.07
CA ARG A 303 3.21 2.48 -18.14
C ARG A 303 4.69 2.83 -18.02
N ARG A 304 5.14 3.93 -18.63
CA ARG A 304 6.52 4.43 -18.50
C ARG A 304 6.82 4.90 -17.06
N ARG A 305 5.89 5.63 -16.43
CA ARG A 305 6.01 6.08 -15.04
C ARG A 305 6.07 4.90 -14.07
N VAL A 306 5.17 3.92 -14.22
CA VAL A 306 5.13 2.70 -13.39
C VAL A 306 6.41 1.88 -13.57
N LYS A 307 6.90 1.68 -14.79
CA LYS A 307 8.21 1.04 -15.02
C LYS A 307 9.36 1.81 -14.35
N GLY A 308 9.30 3.15 -14.32
CA GLY A 308 10.25 4.00 -13.60
C GLY A 308 10.17 3.82 -12.08
N LEU A 309 8.95 3.75 -11.51
CA LEU A 309 8.71 3.54 -10.09
C LEU A 309 9.18 2.15 -9.63
N ASN A 310 8.88 1.09 -10.38
CA ASN A 310 9.35 -0.26 -10.06
C ASN A 310 10.89 -0.34 -10.01
N ARG A 311 11.59 0.38 -10.89
CA ARG A 311 13.06 0.51 -10.84
C ARG A 311 13.53 1.29 -9.60
N ALA A 312 12.83 2.36 -9.23
CA ALA A 312 13.15 3.14 -8.03
C ALA A 312 12.95 2.31 -6.75
N VAL A 313 11.83 1.60 -6.63
CA VAL A 313 11.53 0.69 -5.51
C VAL A 313 12.57 -0.43 -5.43
N SER A 314 12.89 -1.07 -6.56
CA SER A 314 13.94 -2.10 -6.61
C SER A 314 15.30 -1.56 -6.16
N THR A 315 15.64 -0.32 -6.55
CA THR A 315 16.88 0.33 -6.14
C THR A 315 16.90 0.63 -4.65
N LEU A 316 15.78 1.11 -4.10
CA LEU A 316 15.61 1.38 -2.67
C LEU A 316 15.73 0.08 -1.84
N GLN A 317 15.04 -0.98 -2.24
CA GLN A 317 15.10 -2.29 -1.58
C GLN A 317 16.52 -2.86 -1.60
N ARG A 318 17.24 -2.78 -2.73
CA ARG A 318 18.65 -3.20 -2.82
C ARG A 318 19.54 -2.39 -1.89
N ARG A 319 19.37 -1.06 -1.85
CA ARG A 319 20.12 -0.17 -0.95
C ARG A 319 19.83 -0.48 0.51
N TYR A 320 18.57 -0.71 0.87
CA TYR A 320 18.16 -1.09 2.22
C TYR A 320 18.78 -2.42 2.65
N ARG A 321 18.68 -3.47 1.81
CA ARG A 321 19.30 -4.78 2.07
C ARG A 321 20.82 -4.67 2.18
N ALA A 322 21.47 -3.89 1.32
CA ALA A 322 22.91 -3.65 1.40
C ALA A 322 23.31 -2.88 2.67
N ARG A 323 22.54 -1.87 3.07
CA ARG A 323 22.75 -1.12 4.32
C ARG A 323 22.60 -2.02 5.54
N ARG A 324 21.57 -2.87 5.55
CA ARG A 324 21.33 -3.83 6.64
C ARG A 324 22.47 -4.83 6.78
N ARG A 325 22.95 -5.40 5.66
CA ARG A 325 24.14 -6.29 5.65
C ARG A 325 25.39 -5.60 6.17
N ARG A 326 25.70 -4.40 5.68
CA ARG A 326 26.86 -3.63 6.17
C ARG A 326 26.79 -3.33 7.66
N LEU A 327 25.59 -3.00 8.16
CA LEU A 327 25.42 -2.71 9.58
C LEU A 327 25.63 -3.97 10.43
N GLN A 328 25.20 -5.13 9.94
CA GLN A 328 25.44 -6.41 10.58
C GLN A 328 26.94 -6.78 10.55
N GLU A 329 27.59 -6.70 9.39
CA GLU A 329 29.03 -6.93 9.23
C GLU A 329 29.85 -6.00 10.15
N GLN A 330 29.44 -4.73 10.30
CA GLN A 330 30.08 -3.78 11.21
C GLN A 330 29.92 -4.19 12.69
N ARG A 331 28.73 -4.64 13.10
CA ARG A 331 28.51 -5.11 14.47
C ARG A 331 29.33 -6.36 14.77
N GLU A 332 29.35 -7.31 13.86
CA GLU A 332 30.16 -8.52 13.98
C GLU A 332 31.65 -8.16 14.06
N ALA A 333 32.14 -7.27 13.18
CA ALA A 333 33.51 -6.79 13.22
C ALA A 333 33.86 -6.07 14.54
N GLN A 334 32.96 -5.25 15.08
CA GLN A 334 33.13 -4.59 16.37
C GLN A 334 33.23 -5.61 17.51
N GLN A 335 32.35 -6.61 17.54
CA GLN A 335 32.39 -7.68 18.53
C GLN A 335 33.70 -8.48 18.45
N TRP A 336 34.16 -8.80 17.23
CA TRP A 336 35.45 -9.47 17.04
C TRP A 336 36.63 -8.62 17.53
N GLU A 337 36.61 -7.31 17.25
CA GLU A 337 37.64 -6.38 17.70
C GLU A 337 37.65 -6.22 19.24
N GLU A 338 36.49 -6.11 19.87
CA GLU A 338 36.33 -6.06 21.33
C GLU A 338 36.85 -7.33 21.99
N GLN A 339 36.48 -8.50 21.46
CA GLN A 339 36.96 -9.79 21.96
C GLN A 339 38.48 -9.91 21.82
N LEU A 340 39.04 -9.51 20.68
CA LEU A 340 40.48 -9.52 20.47
C LEU A 340 41.19 -8.55 21.42
N SER A 341 40.65 -7.34 21.59
CA SER A 341 41.17 -6.34 22.53
C SER A 341 41.20 -6.88 23.97
N TYR A 342 40.11 -7.51 24.40
CA TYR A 342 40.03 -8.19 25.69
C TYR A 342 41.07 -9.30 25.83
N GLN A 343 41.18 -10.19 24.85
CA GLN A 343 42.17 -11.27 24.86
C GLN A 343 43.61 -10.73 24.93
N VAL A 344 43.93 -9.68 24.18
CA VAL A 344 45.25 -9.01 24.23
C VAL A 344 45.49 -8.40 25.60
N CYS A 345 44.50 -7.75 26.20
CA CYS A 345 44.60 -7.19 27.55
C CYS A 345 44.90 -8.28 28.59
N VAL A 346 44.14 -9.38 28.57
CA VAL A 346 44.34 -10.53 29.47
C VAL A 346 45.72 -11.16 29.26
N ARG A 347 46.15 -11.36 28.01
CA ARG A 347 47.50 -11.90 27.71
C ARG A 347 48.60 -10.99 28.25
N ARG A 348 48.47 -9.66 28.07
CA ARG A 348 49.42 -8.68 28.61
C ARG A 348 49.44 -8.69 30.14
N GLN A 349 48.28 -8.73 30.80
CA GLN A 349 48.21 -8.81 32.26
C GLN A 349 48.86 -10.08 32.79
N ARG A 350 48.58 -11.23 32.18
CA ARG A 350 49.20 -12.52 32.54
C ARG A 350 50.72 -12.47 32.34
N ALA A 351 51.19 -11.93 31.22
CA ALA A 351 52.62 -11.77 30.95
C ALA A 351 53.31 -10.87 31.98
N ARG A 352 52.70 -9.73 32.35
CA ARG A 352 53.21 -8.83 33.40
C ARG A 352 53.27 -9.53 34.75
N ARG A 353 52.21 -10.24 35.15
CA ARG A 353 52.20 -11.00 36.41
C ARG A 353 53.31 -12.04 36.45
N ARG A 354 53.46 -12.84 35.39
CA ARG A 354 54.54 -13.83 35.27
C ARG A 354 55.93 -13.19 35.31
N PHE A 355 56.10 -12.05 34.65
CA PHE A 355 57.36 -11.30 34.69
C PHE A 355 57.69 -10.82 36.11
N HIS A 356 56.74 -10.19 36.80
CA HIS A 356 56.94 -9.72 38.17
C HIS A 356 57.16 -10.87 39.17
N GLN A 357 56.50 -12.01 38.98
CA GLN A 357 56.74 -13.22 39.78
C GLN A 357 58.18 -13.72 39.63
N LYS A 358 58.65 -13.91 38.40
CA LYS A 358 60.04 -14.34 38.13
C LYS A 358 61.06 -13.32 38.65
N GLN A 359 60.78 -12.03 38.50
CA GLN A 359 61.65 -10.98 39.02
C GLN A 359 61.73 -11.03 40.55
N ARG A 360 60.60 -11.24 41.24
CA ARG A 360 60.56 -11.40 42.70
C ARG A 360 61.34 -12.63 43.13
N GLU A 361 61.13 -13.78 42.50
CA GLU A 361 61.85 -15.03 42.79
C GLU A 361 63.36 -14.85 42.63
N LEU A 362 63.80 -14.21 41.54
CA LEU A 362 65.20 -13.94 41.30
C LEU A 362 65.79 -13.01 42.37
N LEU A 363 65.10 -11.92 42.73
CA LEU A 363 65.55 -11.01 43.79
C LEU A 363 65.67 -11.68 45.17
N LEU A 364 64.85 -12.70 45.46
CA LEU A 364 64.96 -13.49 46.69
C LEU A 364 66.19 -14.42 46.72
N LEU A 365 66.70 -14.82 45.54
CA LEU A 365 67.86 -15.70 45.41
C LEU A 365 69.20 -14.93 45.31
N LEU A 366 69.16 -13.63 44.99
CA LEU A 366 70.38 -12.83 44.83
C LEU A 366 70.99 -12.43 46.19
N PRO A 367 72.34 -12.46 46.30
CA PRO A 367 73.04 -11.83 47.41
C PRO A 367 72.73 -10.32 47.51
N PRO A 368 72.58 -9.74 48.72
CA PRO A 368 72.20 -8.33 48.91
C PRO A 368 73.11 -7.31 48.20
N ASP A 369 74.40 -7.58 48.10
CA ASP A 369 75.40 -6.76 47.42
C ASP A 369 75.21 -6.70 45.88
N GLN A 370 74.58 -7.74 45.29
CA GLN A 370 74.36 -7.84 43.86
C GLN A 370 73.02 -7.28 43.38
N VAL A 371 72.08 -7.01 44.30
CA VAL A 371 70.74 -6.50 43.98
C VAL A 371 70.79 -5.14 43.26
N ARG A 372 71.62 -4.20 43.76
CA ARG A 372 71.70 -2.84 43.20
C ARG A 372 72.32 -2.80 41.79
N PRO A 373 73.46 -3.45 41.52
CA PRO A 373 73.99 -3.56 40.15
C PRO A 373 73.00 -4.20 39.17
N TYR A 374 72.27 -5.23 39.61
CA TYR A 374 71.27 -5.90 38.78
C TYR A 374 70.10 -4.97 38.39
N LEU A 375 69.57 -4.19 39.34
CA LEU A 375 68.50 -3.23 39.08
C LEU A 375 68.95 -2.11 38.12
N GLN A 376 70.17 -1.61 38.28
CA GLN A 376 70.75 -0.61 37.37
C GLN A 376 70.90 -1.14 35.93
N GLU A 377 71.32 -2.40 35.76
CA GLU A 377 71.39 -3.03 34.44
C GLU A 377 69.99 -3.22 33.83
N CYS A 378 68.98 -3.55 34.65
CA CYS A 378 67.58 -3.61 34.20
C CYS A 378 67.06 -2.25 33.72
N GLU A 379 67.35 -1.18 34.46
CA GLU A 379 67.01 0.20 34.07
C GLU A 379 67.68 0.60 32.77
N ARG A 380 68.98 0.31 32.62
CA ARG A 380 69.74 0.57 31.40
C ARG A 380 69.15 -0.14 30.19
N ARG A 381 68.85 -1.44 30.31
CA ARG A 381 68.19 -2.22 29.24
C ARG A 381 66.80 -1.69 28.92
N GLY A 382 66.03 -1.31 29.94
CA GLY A 382 64.71 -0.67 29.78
C GLY A 382 64.80 0.64 28.99
N ALA A 383 65.76 1.51 29.33
CA ALA A 383 65.98 2.77 28.64
C ALA A 383 66.31 2.56 27.15
N VAL A 384 67.19 1.61 26.82
CA VAL A 384 67.55 1.28 25.43
C VAL A 384 66.33 0.76 24.65
N ALA A 385 65.50 -0.09 25.26
CA ALA A 385 64.29 -0.61 24.62
C ALA A 385 63.27 0.51 24.34
N ILE A 386 63.04 1.41 25.30
CA ILE A 386 62.12 2.55 25.13
C ILE A 386 62.64 3.50 24.05
N GLN A 387 63.93 3.83 24.08
CA GLN A 387 64.53 4.75 23.11
C GLN A 387 64.49 4.18 21.69
N SER A 388 64.79 2.90 21.51
CA SER A 388 64.72 2.24 20.19
C SER A 388 63.29 2.17 19.66
N ALA A 389 62.31 1.85 20.52
CA ALA A 389 60.89 1.84 20.16
C ALA A 389 60.41 3.24 19.74
N TRP A 390 60.82 4.29 20.46
CA TRP A 390 60.49 5.68 20.13
C TRP A 390 61.11 6.14 18.81
N ARG A 391 62.39 5.84 18.57
CA ARG A 391 63.06 6.12 17.29
C ARG A 391 62.29 5.48 16.13
N GLY A 392 61.88 4.22 16.28
CA GLY A 392 61.06 3.52 15.29
C GLY A 392 59.66 4.12 15.08
N PHE A 393 58.99 4.53 16.16
CA PHE A 393 57.68 5.19 16.07
C PHE A 393 57.78 6.52 15.31
N ARG A 394 58.78 7.33 15.62
CA ARG A 394 59.05 8.61 14.96
C ARG A 394 59.23 8.45 13.46
N GLU A 395 60.03 7.46 13.05
CA GLU A 395 60.32 7.23 11.63
C GLU A 395 59.08 6.75 10.86
N ARG A 396 58.30 5.84 11.44
CA ARG A 396 57.01 5.43 10.85
C ARG A 396 56.02 6.58 10.72
N ARG A 397 56.00 7.51 11.69
CA ARG A 397 55.14 8.69 11.63
C ARG A 397 55.57 9.65 10.51
N ARG A 398 56.88 9.88 10.36
CA ARG A 398 57.44 10.67 9.25
C ARG A 398 57.06 10.09 7.89
N TYR A 399 57.22 8.78 7.72
CA TYR A 399 56.87 8.09 6.47
C TYR A 399 55.36 8.15 6.17
N LYS A 400 54.50 7.92 7.17
CA LYS A 400 53.03 7.98 7.00
C LYS A 400 52.51 9.38 6.67
N GLY A 401 53.17 10.45 7.17
CA GLY A 401 52.86 11.83 6.81
C GLY A 401 53.38 12.16 5.41
N ALA A 402 54.69 12.22 5.22
CA ALA A 402 55.29 12.73 3.98
C ALA A 402 54.99 11.88 2.74
N VAL A 403 55.22 10.55 2.82
CA VAL A 403 55.03 9.64 1.67
C VAL A 403 53.55 9.29 1.50
N GLY A 404 52.84 9.11 2.62
CA GLY A 404 51.41 8.83 2.60
C GLY A 404 50.58 9.96 1.99
N ASP A 405 50.88 11.22 2.31
CA ASP A 405 50.16 12.37 1.76
C ASP A 405 50.51 12.61 0.29
N ALA A 406 51.77 12.49 -0.11
CA ALA A 406 52.17 12.58 -1.51
C ALA A 406 51.51 11.51 -2.40
N LEU A 407 51.42 10.26 -1.91
CA LEU A 407 50.75 9.18 -2.63
C LEU A 407 49.23 9.40 -2.72
N ARG A 408 48.59 9.86 -1.64
CA ARG A 408 47.16 10.21 -1.63
C ARG A 408 46.85 11.36 -2.59
N GLU A 409 47.68 12.39 -2.60
CA GLU A 409 47.59 13.54 -3.50
C GLU A 409 47.73 13.10 -4.97
N SER A 410 48.73 12.26 -5.27
CA SER A 410 48.92 11.68 -6.61
C SER A 410 47.71 10.86 -7.06
N GLN A 411 47.16 10.01 -6.19
CA GLN A 411 45.96 9.22 -6.49
C GLN A 411 44.72 10.11 -6.73
N ARG A 412 44.55 11.20 -5.97
CA ARG A 412 43.48 12.19 -6.20
C ARG A 412 43.63 12.86 -7.56
N ARG A 413 44.84 13.31 -7.91
CA ARG A 413 45.15 13.91 -9.23
C ARG A 413 44.86 12.96 -10.38
N GLN A 414 45.29 11.70 -10.27
CA GLN A 414 45.00 10.67 -11.28
C GLN A 414 43.51 10.38 -11.44
N ARG A 415 42.75 10.33 -10.34
CA ARG A 415 41.28 10.17 -10.39
C ARG A 415 40.60 11.37 -11.03
N ALA A 416 41.03 12.58 -10.69
CA ALA A 416 40.51 13.81 -11.31
C ALA A 416 40.78 13.83 -12.82
N ALA A 417 42.02 13.50 -13.23
CA ALA A 417 42.40 13.41 -14.64
C ALA A 417 41.53 12.40 -15.41
N ARG A 418 41.32 11.19 -14.87
CA ARG A 418 40.46 10.17 -15.50
C ARG A 418 39.01 10.63 -15.64
N THR A 419 38.49 11.35 -14.65
CA THR A 419 37.12 11.91 -14.69
C THR A 419 37.00 12.97 -15.78
N LEU A 420 37.96 13.91 -15.86
CA LEU A 420 38.00 14.93 -16.91
C LEU A 420 38.15 14.31 -18.30
N GLN A 421 39.05 13.35 -18.47
CA GLN A 421 39.24 12.63 -19.74
C GLN A 421 37.95 11.92 -20.19
N ARG A 422 37.22 11.27 -19.27
CA ARG A 422 35.94 10.64 -19.58
C ARG A 422 34.87 11.66 -19.97
N ALA A 423 34.79 12.79 -19.26
CA ALA A 423 33.86 13.86 -19.59
C ALA A 423 34.16 14.45 -20.98
N GLY A 424 35.44 14.69 -21.29
CA GLY A 424 35.89 15.16 -22.60
C GLY A 424 35.53 14.19 -23.72
N ARG A 425 35.77 12.89 -23.55
CA ARG A 425 35.37 11.87 -24.53
C ARG A 425 33.86 11.88 -24.79
N ARG A 426 33.04 11.93 -23.74
CA ARG A 426 31.57 12.03 -23.87
C ARG A 426 31.12 13.29 -24.59
N LEU A 427 31.77 14.42 -24.34
CA LEU A 427 31.47 15.67 -25.04
C LEU A 427 31.79 15.55 -26.54
N LEU A 428 32.94 14.94 -26.88
CA LEU A 428 33.34 14.70 -28.26
C LEU A 428 32.39 13.72 -28.96
N GLU A 429 31.96 12.65 -28.29
CA GLU A 429 30.94 11.72 -28.79
C GLU A 429 29.62 12.45 -29.07
N LYS A 430 29.14 13.29 -28.15
CA LYS A 430 27.94 14.11 -28.36
C LYS A 430 28.08 15.07 -29.55
N ARG A 431 29.24 15.72 -29.70
CA ARG A 431 29.52 16.60 -30.85
C ARG A 431 29.56 15.82 -32.16
N ARG A 432 30.15 14.61 -32.16
CA ARG A 432 30.16 13.72 -33.34
C ARG A 432 28.74 13.26 -33.70
N ALA A 433 27.94 12.85 -32.72
CA ALA A 433 26.54 12.47 -32.92
C ALA A 433 25.68 13.64 -33.43
N ALA A 434 25.91 14.86 -32.95
CA ALA A 434 25.22 16.05 -33.44
C ALA A 434 25.65 16.47 -34.86
N LYS A 435 26.88 16.14 -35.28
CA LYS A 435 27.38 16.36 -36.64
C LYS A 435 27.10 15.18 -37.58
N ALA A 436 26.66 14.04 -37.06
CA ALA A 436 26.31 12.90 -37.89
C ALA A 436 25.03 13.24 -38.68
N PRO A 437 25.00 13.02 -40.00
CA PRO A 437 23.78 13.20 -40.76
C PRO A 437 22.67 12.31 -40.16
N PRO A 438 21.41 12.78 -40.12
CA PRO A 438 20.31 11.97 -39.62
C PRO A 438 20.29 10.66 -40.43
N LEU A 439 20.34 9.51 -39.73
CA LEU A 439 20.09 8.24 -40.39
C LEU A 439 18.72 8.35 -41.07
N ALA A 440 18.68 8.01 -42.36
CA ALA A 440 17.45 8.00 -43.14
C ALA A 440 16.35 7.30 -42.32
N PRO A 441 15.16 7.92 -42.17
CA PRO A 441 14.05 7.30 -41.46
C PRO A 441 13.77 5.93 -42.08
N PRO A 442 13.45 4.90 -41.28
CA PRO A 442 12.97 3.66 -41.84
C PRO A 442 11.64 3.95 -42.54
N TRP A 443 11.67 3.99 -43.88
CA TRP A 443 10.54 3.66 -44.76
C TRP A 443 9.28 4.54 -44.73
N ILE A 444 9.32 5.76 -44.18
CA ILE A 444 8.18 6.69 -44.27
C ILE A 444 8.45 7.72 -45.36
N GLY A 445 7.86 7.49 -46.54
CA GLY A 445 7.78 8.46 -47.63
C GLY A 445 8.76 8.21 -48.77
N GLN A 446 8.50 7.20 -49.59
CA GLN A 446 8.91 7.30 -51.00
C GLN A 446 7.83 8.08 -51.75
N ASP A 447 8.25 9.10 -52.50
CA ASP A 447 7.40 9.81 -53.45
C ASP A 447 6.89 8.79 -54.50
N GLY A 448 5.57 8.67 -54.64
CA GLY A 448 4.92 7.83 -55.65
C GLY A 448 3.98 6.72 -55.13
N LEU A 449 3.91 6.50 -53.81
CA LEU A 449 2.95 5.57 -53.19
C LEU A 449 1.71 6.31 -52.64
N THR A 450 1.06 7.09 -53.49
CA THR A 450 -0.27 7.65 -53.21
C THR A 450 -1.32 6.55 -53.12
N GLU A 451 -2.42 6.79 -52.39
CA GLU A 451 -3.56 5.86 -52.24
C GLU A 451 -4.08 5.37 -53.61
N SER A 452 -4.04 6.23 -54.63
CA SER A 452 -4.38 5.93 -56.01
C SER A 452 -3.44 4.89 -56.66
N ARG A 453 -2.12 5.04 -56.47
CA ARG A 453 -1.14 4.08 -57.01
C ARG A 453 -1.21 2.73 -56.29
N ARG A 454 -1.57 2.74 -55.00
CA ARG A 454 -1.83 1.53 -54.22
C ARG A 454 -3.06 0.78 -54.76
N ALA A 455 -4.10 1.50 -55.16
CA ALA A 455 -5.30 0.91 -55.77
C ALA A 455 -5.00 0.31 -57.16
N GLU A 456 -4.24 1.01 -58.00
CA GLU A 456 -3.79 0.48 -59.31
C GLU A 456 -2.96 -0.80 -59.16
N LEU A 457 -1.97 -0.80 -58.26
CA LEU A 457 -1.13 -1.98 -58.06
C LEU A 457 -1.92 -3.17 -57.51
N LYS A 458 -2.92 -2.91 -56.66
CA LYS A 458 -3.82 -3.95 -56.17
C LYS A 458 -4.67 -4.52 -57.29
N GLN A 459 -5.20 -3.68 -58.18
CA GLN A 459 -5.94 -4.13 -59.35
C GLN A 459 -5.08 -4.97 -60.30
N GLN A 460 -3.83 -4.58 -60.53
CA GLN A 460 -2.89 -5.36 -61.36
C GLN A 460 -2.57 -6.74 -60.74
N VAL A 461 -2.47 -6.82 -59.41
CA VAL A 461 -2.27 -8.09 -58.70
C VAL A 461 -3.52 -8.96 -58.78
N ASP A 462 -4.71 -8.38 -58.58
CA ASP A 462 -5.98 -9.11 -58.65
C ASP A 462 -6.27 -9.65 -60.07
N GLU A 463 -5.95 -8.87 -61.10
CA GLU A 463 -6.02 -9.29 -62.51
C GLU A 463 -5.01 -10.41 -62.81
N HIS A 464 -3.78 -10.32 -62.29
CA HIS A 464 -2.77 -11.36 -62.47
C HIS A 464 -3.16 -12.68 -61.77
N ILE A 465 -3.75 -12.60 -60.58
CA ILE A 465 -4.30 -13.76 -59.84
C ILE A 465 -5.50 -14.37 -60.58
N ALA A 466 -6.34 -13.55 -61.22
CA ALA A 466 -7.46 -14.03 -62.01
C ALA A 466 -6.99 -14.80 -63.26
N VAL A 467 -5.92 -14.34 -63.92
CA VAL A 467 -5.35 -15.00 -65.12
C VAL A 467 -4.54 -16.26 -64.76
N HIS A 468 -3.93 -16.32 -63.59
CA HIS A 468 -3.10 -17.44 -63.13
C HIS A 468 -3.77 -18.30 -62.05
N ARG A 469 -5.10 -18.32 -62.01
CA ARG A 469 -5.87 -19.21 -61.14
C ARG A 469 -5.68 -20.65 -61.62
N VAL A 470 -4.69 -21.33 -61.06
CA VAL A 470 -4.47 -22.76 -61.26
C VAL A 470 -5.72 -23.49 -60.76
N ILE A 471 -6.35 -24.25 -61.66
CA ILE A 471 -7.41 -25.23 -61.37
C ILE A 471 -6.86 -26.34 -60.49
#